data_AF-A0A4V2NUM5-F1
#
_entry.id   AF-A0A4V2NUM5-F1
#
_cell.length_a   1.000
_cell.length_b   1.000
_cell.length_c   1.000
_cell.angle_alpha   90.00
_cell.angle_beta   90.00
_cell.angle_gamma   90.00
#
_symmetry.space_group_name_H-M   'P 1'
#
loop_
_entity.id
_entity.type
_entity.pdbx_description
1 polymer ?
#
loop_
_entity_poly.entity_id
_entity_poly.type
_entity_poly.pdbx_seq_one_letter_code
_entity_poly.pdbx_strand_id
1 'polypeptide(L)'
;MINQLCEEAFETAKLKGWYDEPRETGTLLALIHSEVSEALEADRKGNQVNFAEELADTCIRIFDLCGLKGIDLEAAILTKMEYNKSRTYKHGGKSY
;
A
#
# COMPACT_ATOMS: atom_id res chain seq x y z
N MET A 1 -10.70 10.60 3.54
CA MET A 1 -9.55 10.49 4.48
C MET A 1 -8.38 9.78 3.80
N ILE A 2 -8.60 8.63 3.16
CA ILE A 2 -7.52 7.88 2.47
C ILE A 2 -6.91 8.72 1.34
N ASN A 3 -7.72 9.46 0.60
CA ASN A 3 -7.19 10.31 -0.48
C ASN A 3 -6.28 11.45 0.06
N GLN A 4 -6.57 11.97 1.26
CA GLN A 4 -5.70 12.96 1.91
C GLN A 4 -4.36 12.35 2.32
N LEU A 5 -4.37 11.11 2.83
CA LEU A 5 -3.14 10.38 3.15
C LEU A 5 -2.31 10.09 1.88
N CYS A 6 -2.96 9.81 0.74
CA CYS A 6 -2.27 9.66 -0.55
C CYS A 6 -1.57 10.94 -0.99
N GLU A 7 -2.26 12.09 -0.86
CA GLU A 7 -1.70 13.40 -1.16
C GLU A 7 -0.53 13.74 -0.23
N GLU A 8 -0.69 13.54 1.08
CA GLU A 8 0.34 13.83 2.09
C GLU A 8 1.59 12.96 1.91
N ALA A 9 1.42 11.66 1.67
CA ALA A 9 2.53 10.73 1.45
C ALA A 9 3.32 11.13 0.18
N PHE A 10 2.61 11.43 -0.91
CA PHE A 10 3.22 11.86 -2.16
C PHE A 10 3.96 13.19 -2.03
N GLU A 11 3.33 14.22 -1.44
CA GLU A 11 3.97 15.52 -1.27
C GLU A 11 5.18 15.42 -0.32
N THR A 12 5.10 14.61 0.73
CA THR A 12 6.25 14.33 1.60
C THR A 12 7.39 13.68 0.81
N ALA A 13 7.09 12.65 0.01
CA ALA A 13 8.11 11.95 -0.77
C ALA A 13 8.77 12.89 -1.81
N LYS A 14 7.96 13.71 -2.48
CA LYS A 14 8.40 14.74 -3.41
C LYS A 14 9.28 15.81 -2.76
N LEU A 15 8.89 16.32 -1.58
CA LEU A 15 9.68 17.27 -0.81
C LEU A 15 11.04 16.70 -0.36
N LYS A 16 11.16 15.37 -0.24
CA LYS A 16 12.41 14.67 0.05
C LYS A 16 13.25 14.33 -1.18
N GLY A 17 12.84 14.77 -2.38
CA GLY A 17 13.58 14.57 -3.63
C GLY A 17 13.45 13.16 -4.21
N TRP A 18 12.51 12.33 -3.72
CA TRP A 18 12.34 10.97 -4.23
C TRP A 18 11.83 10.91 -5.68
N TYR A 19 11.35 12.03 -6.20
CA TYR A 19 10.81 12.20 -7.55
C TYR A 19 11.58 13.24 -8.39
N ASP A 20 12.79 13.63 -7.97
CA ASP A 20 13.65 14.52 -8.77
C ASP A 20 14.03 13.86 -10.10
N GLU A 21 14.15 12.54 -10.10
CA GLU A 21 14.34 11.70 -11.29
C GLU A 21 13.12 10.80 -11.53
N PRO A 22 12.75 10.54 -12.79
CA PRO A 22 11.62 9.67 -13.11
C PRO A 22 11.88 8.24 -12.63
N ARG A 23 10.87 7.65 -11.99
CA ARG A 23 10.87 6.24 -11.58
C ARG A 23 9.84 5.45 -12.35
N GLU A 24 10.23 4.27 -12.79
CA GLU A 24 9.29 3.33 -13.40
C GLU A 24 8.27 2.82 -12.39
N THR A 25 7.07 2.52 -12.87
CA THR A 25 6.02 1.95 -12.00
C THR A 25 6.44 0.60 -11.42
N GLY A 26 7.22 -0.20 -12.17
CA GLY A 26 7.77 -1.47 -11.68
C GLY A 26 8.66 -1.29 -10.44
N THR A 27 9.49 -0.25 -10.41
CA THR A 27 10.34 0.08 -9.25
C THR A 27 9.51 0.42 -8.03
N LEU A 28 8.47 1.24 -8.18
CA LEU A 28 7.59 1.61 -7.07
C LEU A 28 6.83 0.38 -6.51
N LEU A 29 6.38 -0.51 -7.39
CA LEU A 29 5.76 -1.78 -6.98
C LEU A 29 6.75 -2.70 -6.26
N ALA A 30 8.01 -2.74 -6.69
CA ALA A 30 9.05 -3.52 -6.02
C ALA A 30 9.36 -2.97 -4.61
N LEU A 31 9.32 -1.65 -4.41
CA LEU A 31 9.46 -1.04 -3.08
C LEU A 31 8.29 -1.39 -2.16
N ILE A 32 7.04 -1.39 -2.66
CA ILE A 32 5.90 -1.88 -1.86
C ILE A 32 6.12 -3.35 -1.45
N HIS A 33 6.64 -4.16 -2.36
CA HIS A 33 6.91 -5.57 -2.09
C HIS A 33 8.03 -5.78 -1.05
N SER A 34 9.02 -4.89 -0.97
CA SER A 34 10.07 -4.99 0.06
C SER A 34 9.49 -4.77 1.45
N GLU A 35 8.63 -3.75 1.66
CA GLU A 35 8.03 -3.51 2.99
C GLU A 35 7.19 -4.71 3.46
N VAL A 36 6.46 -5.37 2.54
CA VAL A 36 5.73 -6.61 2.84
C VAL A 36 6.67 -7.75 3.25
N SER A 37 7.86 -7.82 2.64
CA SER A 37 8.87 -8.83 2.97
C SER A 37 9.51 -8.55 4.33
N GLU A 38 9.69 -7.27 4.68
CA GLU A 38 10.18 -6.84 5.99
C GLU A 38 9.15 -7.15 7.09
N ALA A 39 7.85 -6.93 6.82
CA ALA A 39 6.78 -7.35 7.72
C ALA A 39 6.81 -8.86 8.00
N LEU A 40 6.98 -9.69 6.96
CA LEU A 40 7.10 -11.14 7.13
C LEU A 40 8.31 -11.52 7.99
N GLU A 41 9.43 -10.83 7.82
CA GLU A 41 10.64 -11.07 8.60
C GLU A 41 10.46 -10.65 10.07
N ALA A 42 9.77 -9.54 10.32
CA ALA A 42 9.43 -9.09 11.67
C ALA A 42 8.53 -10.10 12.40
N ASP A 43 7.51 -10.64 11.71
CA ASP A 43 6.63 -11.68 12.24
C ASP A 43 7.40 -12.96 12.61
N ARG A 44 8.29 -13.43 11.72
CA ARG A 44 9.15 -14.60 11.99
C ARG A 44 10.04 -14.45 13.23
N LYS A 45 10.46 -13.21 13.51
CA LYS A 45 11.26 -12.85 14.69
C LYS A 45 10.41 -12.64 15.95
N GLY A 46 9.08 -12.69 15.86
CA GLY A 46 8.18 -12.36 16.95
C GLY A 46 8.20 -10.87 17.33
N ASN A 47 8.69 -10.00 16.44
CA ASN A 47 8.78 -8.57 16.68
C ASN A 47 7.48 -7.86 16.23
N GLN A 48 6.48 -7.86 17.12
CA GLN A 48 5.16 -7.31 16.83
C GLN A 48 5.15 -5.79 16.61
N VAL A 49 6.09 -5.06 17.23
CA VAL A 49 6.22 -3.61 17.03
C VAL A 49 6.69 -3.32 15.60
N ASN A 50 7.79 -3.97 15.19
CA ASN A 50 8.30 -3.80 13.83
C ASN A 50 7.30 -4.32 12.80
N PHE A 51 6.59 -5.42 13.08
CA PHE A 51 5.55 -5.92 12.18
C PHE A 51 4.48 -4.86 11.87
N ALA A 52 4.01 -4.15 12.89
CA ALA A 52 3.04 -3.06 12.69
C ALA A 52 3.63 -1.87 11.93
N GLU A 53 4.90 -1.54 12.18
CA GLU A 53 5.64 -0.50 11.48
C GLU A 53 5.76 -0.80 9.99
N GLU A 54 6.19 -2.01 9.61
CA GLU A 54 6.34 -2.41 8.20
C GLU A 54 4.99 -2.46 7.45
N LEU A 55 3.90 -2.80 8.14
CA LEU A 55 2.55 -2.72 7.56
C LEU A 55 2.13 -1.26 7.32
N ALA A 56 2.51 -0.34 8.20
CA ALA A 56 2.28 1.09 7.99
C ALA A 56 3.09 1.61 6.81
N ASP A 57 4.36 1.23 6.70
CA ASP A 57 5.23 1.59 5.58
C ASP A 57 4.71 1.04 4.26
N THR A 58 4.21 -0.19 4.25
CA THR A 58 3.49 -0.77 3.09
C THR A 58 2.32 0.13 2.67
N CYS A 59 1.50 0.59 3.62
CA CYS A 59 0.38 1.50 3.33
C CYS A 59 0.89 2.84 2.78
N ILE A 60 1.92 3.42 3.38
CA ILE A 60 2.49 4.71 2.96
C ILE A 60 3.04 4.61 1.53
N ARG A 61 3.72 3.52 1.16
CA ARG A 61 4.20 3.30 -0.21
C ARG A 61 3.06 3.19 -1.23
N ILE A 62 1.96 2.55 -0.85
CA ILE A 62 0.75 2.49 -1.69
C ILE A 62 0.13 3.88 -1.83
N PHE A 63 0.03 4.64 -0.73
CA PHE A 63 -0.50 6.00 -0.71
C PHE A 63 0.32 6.94 -1.59
N ASP A 64 1.64 6.90 -1.46
CA ASP A 64 2.59 7.64 -2.28
C ASP A 64 2.43 7.32 -3.77
N LEU A 65 2.37 6.02 -4.14
CA LEU A 65 2.12 5.59 -5.52
C LEU A 65 0.75 6.09 -6.05
N CYS A 66 -0.29 6.04 -5.24
CA CYS A 66 -1.62 6.53 -5.62
C CYS A 66 -1.64 8.05 -5.78
N GLY A 67 -1.00 8.79 -4.88
CA GLY A 67 -0.84 10.24 -4.99
C GLY A 67 -0.08 10.64 -6.25
N LEU A 68 1.07 9.99 -6.52
CA LEU A 68 1.87 10.18 -7.73
C LEU A 68 1.04 9.97 -9.01
N LYS A 69 0.16 8.97 -9.03
CA LYS A 69 -0.63 8.59 -10.21
C LYS A 69 -2.01 9.24 -10.29
N GLY A 70 -2.42 10.00 -9.28
CA GLY A 70 -3.78 10.56 -9.18
C GLY A 70 -4.88 9.49 -9.09
N ILE A 71 -4.60 8.37 -8.42
CA ILE A 71 -5.56 7.27 -8.24
C ILE A 71 -6.47 7.58 -7.04
N ASP A 72 -7.78 7.53 -7.25
CA ASP A 72 -8.78 7.59 -6.17
C ASP A 72 -8.85 6.24 -5.43
N LEU A 73 -7.90 6.05 -4.52
CA LEU A 73 -7.77 4.82 -3.75
C LEU A 73 -8.94 4.63 -2.79
N GLU A 74 -9.47 5.71 -2.21
CA GLU A 74 -10.62 5.67 -1.30
C GLU A 74 -11.85 5.10 -2.02
N ALA A 75 -12.20 5.63 -3.19
CA ALA A 75 -13.32 5.13 -3.98
C ALA A 75 -13.10 3.67 -4.42
N ALA A 76 -11.87 3.30 -4.82
CA ALA A 76 -11.54 1.94 -5.22
C ALA A 76 -11.72 0.94 -4.05
N ILE A 77 -11.25 1.29 -2.85
CA ILE A 77 -11.39 0.48 -1.64
C ILE A 77 -12.87 0.33 -1.29
N LEU A 78 -13.62 1.45 -1.20
CA LEU A 78 -15.04 1.42 -0.83
C LEU A 78 -15.87 0.57 -1.79
N THR A 79 -15.65 0.75 -3.09
CA THR A 79 -16.30 -0.05 -4.14
C THR A 79 -15.97 -1.53 -3.97
N LYS A 80 -14.68 -1.86 -3.74
CA LYS A 80 -14.24 -3.24 -3.61
C LYS A 80 -14.77 -3.90 -2.33
N MET A 81 -14.82 -3.17 -1.22
CA MET A 81 -15.37 -3.65 0.04
C MET A 81 -16.86 -3.95 -0.08
N GLU A 82 -17.63 -3.06 -0.72
CA GLU A 82 -19.06 -3.29 -0.94
C GLU A 82 -19.30 -4.50 -1.84
N TYR A 83 -18.54 -4.63 -2.93
CA TYR A 83 -18.56 -5.83 -3.76
C TYR A 83 -18.17 -7.10 -2.99
N ASN A 84 -17.22 -7.02 -2.07
CA ASN A 84 -16.81 -8.20 -1.28
C ASN A 84 -17.90 -8.65 -0.30
N LYS A 85 -18.74 -7.74 0.21
CA LYS A 85 -19.90 -8.09 1.08
C LYS A 85 -20.95 -8.91 0.33
N SER A 86 -21.13 -8.67 -0.97
CA SER A 86 -22.11 -9.39 -1.79
C SER A 86 -21.63 -10.76 -2.26
N ARG A 87 -20.35 -11.11 -2.03
CA ARG A 87 -19.81 -12.42 -2.39
C ARG A 87 -20.35 -13.51 -1.48
N THR A 88 -20.80 -14.63 -2.04
CA THR A 88 -21.05 -15.83 -1.23
C THR A 88 -19.76 -16.34 -0.59
N TYR A 89 -19.93 -17.10 0.50
CA TYR A 89 -18.84 -17.73 1.23
C TYR A 89 -17.88 -18.49 0.30
N LYS A 90 -16.58 -18.15 0.36
CA LYS A 90 -15.49 -18.74 -0.45
C LYS A 90 -15.78 -18.80 -1.96
N HIS A 91 -16.30 -17.72 -2.54
CA HIS A 91 -16.42 -17.61 -4.00
C HIS A 91 -15.07 -17.72 -4.71
N GLY A 92 -14.97 -18.66 -5.66
CA GLY A 92 -13.84 -18.82 -6.56
C GLY A 92 -12.88 -19.96 -6.23
N GLY A 93 -13.12 -20.73 -5.16
CA GLY A 93 -12.36 -21.97 -4.87
C GLY A 93 -10.85 -21.79 -4.66
N LYS A 94 -10.36 -20.55 -4.51
CA LYS A 94 -8.95 -20.27 -4.31
C LYS A 94 -8.59 -20.53 -2.85
N SER A 95 -7.58 -21.38 -2.64
CA SER A 95 -7.17 -21.94 -1.35
C SER A 95 -5.92 -21.29 -0.78
N TYR A 96 -5.62 -20.06 -1.20
CA TYR A 96 -4.52 -19.26 -0.68
C TYR A 96 -5.07 -18.01 0.00
#